data_AF-A0AAE0BJ21-F1
#
_entry.id   AF-A0AAE0BJ21-F1
#
_cell.length_a   1.000
_cell.length_b   1.000
_cell.length_c   1.000
_cell.angle_alpha   90.00
_cell.angle_beta   90.00
_cell.angle_gamma   90.00
#
_symmetry.space_group_name_H-M   'P 1'
#
loop_
_entity.id
_entity.type
_entity.pdbx_description
1 polymer ?
#
loop_
_entity_poly.entity_id
_entity_poly.type
_entity_poly.pdbx_seq_one_letter_code
_entity_poly.pdbx_strand_id
1 'polypeptide(L)'
;GSRKNFEKTMDQVEKELGRESGPWFIAGEMPSVVDLQYVSHVERMAASVLYWKGLRIRGGEASDRWPNVERWFDAFEQRPSYWASKSDFYTHVRDIPPQYGPGHQDDTPEALEAKSHISGEGGAWQLPIDIGSSALEPVSPHMDPGEEGARHEAALKLAGNHAAVARFACRGAGEQGRKRFQAPLADPYASPNESLQPDVEKLLQAVVFAMLQGADASSTVSTKVAADIKGRHGKEAARCLMYLRERVGVPRDMSYPAAMQFRGHLNHFINLLSA
;
A
#
# COMPACT_ATOMS: atom_id res chain seq x y z
N GLY A 1 18.81 1.20 -25.19
CA GLY A 1 18.45 1.93 -23.95
C GLY A 1 18.02 0.92 -22.90
N SER A 2 18.16 1.26 -21.62
CA SER A 2 17.86 0.38 -20.48
C SER A 2 16.44 -0.21 -20.54
N ARG A 3 15.42 0.60 -20.87
CA ARG A 3 14.03 0.13 -21.04
C ARG A 3 13.87 -0.95 -22.09
N LYS A 4 14.40 -0.75 -23.31
CA LYS A 4 14.34 -1.77 -24.38
C LYS A 4 15.01 -3.08 -23.99
N ASN A 5 16.11 -3.02 -23.24
CA ASN A 5 16.79 -4.22 -22.74
C ASN A 5 15.95 -4.94 -21.67
N PHE A 6 15.32 -4.19 -20.76
CA PHE A 6 14.40 -4.74 -19.76
C PHE A 6 13.21 -5.42 -20.43
N GLU A 7 12.54 -4.74 -21.37
CA GLU A 7 11.41 -5.30 -22.11
C GLU A 7 11.81 -6.56 -22.89
N LYS A 8 13.00 -6.58 -23.52
CA LYS A 8 13.53 -7.78 -24.19
C LYS A 8 13.76 -8.95 -23.21
N THR A 9 14.16 -8.67 -21.97
CA THR A 9 14.28 -9.70 -20.93
C THR A 9 12.90 -10.18 -20.49
N MET A 10 11.92 -9.29 -20.32
CA MET A 10 10.53 -9.67 -20.04
C MET A 10 9.94 -10.53 -21.16
N ASP A 11 10.22 -10.22 -22.43
CA ASP A 11 9.81 -11.04 -23.58
C ASP A 11 10.43 -12.47 -23.52
N GLN A 12 11.63 -12.62 -22.93
CA GLN A 12 12.21 -13.95 -22.68
C GLN A 12 11.49 -14.67 -21.55
N VAL A 13 11.22 -14.00 -20.44
CA VAL A 13 10.45 -14.56 -19.30
C VAL A 13 9.07 -15.04 -19.77
N GLU A 14 8.36 -14.21 -20.53
CA GLU A 14 7.08 -14.51 -21.14
C GLU A 14 7.14 -15.77 -22.02
N LYS A 15 8.15 -15.86 -22.88
CA LYS A 15 8.36 -17.03 -23.73
C LYS A 15 8.61 -18.31 -22.91
N GLU A 16 9.40 -18.21 -21.85
CA GLU A 16 9.73 -19.36 -20.99
C GLU A 16 8.50 -19.83 -20.19
N LEU A 17 7.69 -18.92 -19.64
CA LEU A 17 6.41 -19.24 -19.00
C LEU A 17 5.37 -19.83 -19.96
N GLY A 18 5.52 -19.57 -21.27
CA GLY A 18 4.67 -20.13 -22.32
C GLY A 18 5.12 -21.50 -22.87
N ARG A 19 6.22 -22.09 -22.37
CA ARG A 19 6.70 -23.39 -22.85
C ARG A 19 5.86 -24.57 -22.39
N GLU A 20 5.37 -24.49 -21.16
CA GLU A 20 4.57 -25.53 -20.54
C GLU A 20 3.08 -25.19 -20.63
N SER A 21 2.22 -26.22 -20.59
CA SER A 21 0.77 -26.00 -20.64
C SER A 21 0.23 -25.32 -19.38
N GLY A 22 0.89 -25.52 -18.24
CA GLY A 22 0.55 -24.91 -16.95
C GLY A 22 1.11 -23.50 -16.78
N PRO A 23 0.75 -22.80 -15.68
CA PRO A 23 1.15 -21.41 -15.43
C PRO A 23 2.60 -21.27 -14.94
N TRP A 24 3.26 -22.37 -14.57
CA TRP A 24 4.56 -22.40 -13.91
C TRP A 24 5.71 -22.57 -14.91
N PHE A 25 6.92 -22.14 -14.54
CA PHE A 25 8.12 -22.34 -15.36
C PHE A 25 8.45 -23.82 -15.63
N ILE A 26 8.05 -24.72 -14.71
CA ILE A 26 8.23 -26.16 -14.84
C ILE A 26 6.86 -26.82 -14.67
N ALA A 27 6.50 -27.75 -15.56
CA ALA A 27 5.22 -28.43 -15.54
C ALA A 27 4.93 -29.09 -14.18
N GLY A 28 3.72 -28.86 -13.66
CA GLY A 28 3.25 -29.41 -12.39
C GLY A 28 2.00 -28.69 -11.89
N GLU A 29 1.41 -29.20 -10.81
CA GLU A 29 0.24 -28.59 -10.16
C GLU A 29 0.61 -27.42 -9.23
N MET A 30 1.89 -27.34 -8.84
CA MET A 30 2.40 -26.45 -7.79
C MET A 30 3.58 -25.62 -8.32
N PRO A 31 3.82 -24.41 -7.78
CA PRO A 31 4.98 -23.61 -8.18
C PRO A 31 6.28 -24.38 -7.92
N SER A 32 7.16 -24.39 -8.90
CA SER A 32 8.48 -25.00 -8.78
C SER A 32 9.44 -24.11 -7.97
N VAL A 33 10.64 -24.64 -7.69
CA VAL A 33 11.71 -23.84 -7.07
C VAL A 33 12.07 -22.61 -7.91
N VAL A 34 11.94 -22.69 -9.24
CA VAL A 34 12.19 -21.57 -10.15
C VAL A 34 11.14 -20.48 -9.90
N ASP A 35 9.86 -20.84 -9.87
CA ASP A 35 8.78 -19.89 -9.60
C ASP A 35 8.98 -19.17 -8.27
N LEU A 36 9.32 -19.91 -7.20
CA LEU A 36 9.56 -19.35 -5.87
C LEU A 36 10.78 -18.43 -5.81
N GLN A 37 11.81 -18.70 -6.61
CA GLN A 37 12.99 -17.84 -6.71
C GLN A 37 12.68 -16.52 -7.43
N TYR A 38 11.82 -16.56 -8.45
CA TYR A 38 11.49 -15.39 -9.27
C TYR A 38 10.36 -14.52 -8.68
N VAL A 39 9.34 -15.09 -8.04
CA VAL A 39 8.11 -14.36 -7.65
C VAL A 39 8.39 -13.12 -6.81
N SER A 40 9.27 -13.23 -5.81
CA SER A 40 9.62 -12.09 -4.95
C SER A 40 10.32 -10.96 -5.71
N HIS A 41 11.10 -11.28 -6.74
CA HIS A 41 11.78 -10.30 -7.58
C HIS A 41 10.82 -9.64 -8.56
N VAL A 42 9.99 -10.42 -9.24
CA VAL A 42 9.06 -9.90 -10.24
C VAL A 42 7.94 -9.08 -9.59
N GLU A 43 7.49 -9.44 -8.38
CA GLU A 43 6.55 -8.63 -7.59
C GLU A 43 7.13 -7.24 -7.26
N ARG A 44 8.39 -7.20 -6.81
CA ARG A 44 9.13 -5.93 -6.60
C ARG A 44 9.26 -5.14 -7.90
N MET A 45 9.50 -5.81 -9.03
CA MET A 45 9.57 -5.17 -10.36
C MET A 45 8.23 -4.56 -10.77
N ALA A 46 7.11 -5.25 -10.51
CA ALA A 46 5.77 -4.75 -10.85
C ALA A 46 5.48 -3.40 -10.18
N ALA A 47 5.87 -3.25 -8.92
CA ALA A 47 5.77 -1.99 -8.21
C ALA A 47 6.78 -0.94 -8.69
N SER A 48 8.07 -1.31 -8.71
CA SER A 48 9.17 -0.36 -8.93
C SER A 48 9.25 0.20 -10.34
N VAL A 49 9.06 -0.65 -11.35
CA VAL A 49 9.15 -0.24 -12.75
C VAL A 49 7.97 0.66 -13.10
N LEU A 50 6.78 0.38 -12.56
CA LEU A 50 5.64 1.28 -12.67
C LEU A 50 5.91 2.62 -12.00
N TYR A 51 6.35 2.59 -10.74
CA TYR A 51 6.56 3.80 -9.93
C TYR A 51 7.62 4.75 -10.51
N TRP A 52 8.78 4.23 -10.90
CA TRP A 52 9.90 5.06 -11.36
C TRP A 52 9.91 5.31 -12.87
N LYS A 53 9.36 4.39 -13.68
CA LYS A 53 9.50 4.39 -15.14
C LYS A 53 8.17 4.48 -15.88
N GLY A 54 7.04 4.44 -15.18
CA GLY A 54 5.71 4.47 -15.79
C GLY A 54 5.40 3.24 -16.65
N LEU A 55 6.14 2.14 -16.48
CA LEU A 55 5.98 0.93 -17.27
C LEU A 55 5.28 -0.15 -16.42
N ARG A 56 4.09 -0.56 -16.86
CA ARG A 56 3.39 -1.73 -16.32
C ARG A 56 4.01 -3.01 -16.90
N ILE A 57 4.11 -4.06 -16.10
CA ILE A 57 4.51 -5.41 -16.54
C ILE A 57 3.41 -6.46 -16.33
N ARG A 58 2.29 -6.04 -15.74
CA ARG A 58 1.05 -6.80 -15.55
C ARG A 58 -0.13 -5.83 -15.51
N GLY A 59 -1.32 -6.31 -15.82
CA GLY A 59 -2.55 -5.54 -15.97
C GLY A 59 -2.59 -4.60 -17.18
N GLY A 60 -3.80 -4.30 -17.67
CA GLY A 60 -4.02 -3.40 -18.80
C GLY A 60 -3.27 -3.85 -20.07
N GLU A 61 -2.70 -2.90 -20.81
CA GLU A 61 -1.95 -3.17 -22.05
C GLU A 61 -0.70 -4.05 -21.83
N ALA A 62 -0.18 -4.14 -20.60
CA ALA A 62 0.95 -5.01 -20.32
C ALA A 62 0.58 -6.50 -20.42
N SER A 63 -0.67 -6.85 -20.09
CA SER A 63 -1.18 -8.23 -20.21
C SER A 63 -1.35 -8.66 -21.67
N ASP A 64 -1.50 -7.72 -22.61
CA ASP A 64 -1.51 -8.03 -24.05
C ASP A 64 -0.13 -8.46 -24.55
N ARG A 65 0.94 -7.87 -23.98
CA ARG A 65 2.33 -8.19 -24.34
C ARG A 65 2.88 -9.39 -23.58
N TRP A 66 2.55 -9.51 -22.29
CA TRP A 66 3.06 -10.56 -21.40
C TRP A 66 1.92 -11.36 -20.74
N PRO A 67 1.07 -12.06 -21.51
CA PRO A 67 -0.07 -12.79 -20.98
C PRO A 67 0.32 -13.99 -20.10
N ASN A 68 1.47 -14.65 -20.35
CA ASN A 68 1.93 -15.73 -19.48
C ASN A 68 2.44 -15.21 -18.13
N VAL A 69 3.00 -14.00 -18.07
CA VAL A 69 3.31 -13.33 -16.81
C VAL A 69 2.04 -13.05 -15.99
N GLU A 70 0.96 -12.59 -16.63
CA GLU A 70 -0.33 -12.42 -15.93
C GLU A 70 -0.86 -13.75 -15.41
N ARG A 71 -0.90 -14.77 -16.27
CA ARG A 71 -1.33 -16.12 -15.91
C ARG A 71 -0.54 -16.71 -14.73
N TRP A 72 0.75 -16.40 -14.66
CA TRP A 72 1.63 -16.82 -13.56
C TRP A 72 1.34 -16.09 -12.25
N PHE A 73 1.12 -14.76 -12.30
CA PHE A 73 0.66 -14.02 -11.13
C PHE A 73 -0.71 -14.49 -10.65
N ASP A 74 -1.68 -14.66 -11.55
CA ASP A 74 -3.02 -15.17 -11.22
C ASP A 74 -2.96 -16.54 -10.54
N ALA A 75 -2.08 -17.43 -11.02
CA ALA A 75 -1.88 -18.74 -10.42
C ALA A 75 -1.29 -18.66 -9.00
N PHE A 76 -0.40 -17.70 -8.73
CA PHE A 76 0.06 -17.39 -7.36
C PHE A 76 -1.06 -16.80 -6.50
N GLU A 77 -1.83 -15.87 -7.05
CA GLU A 77 -2.93 -15.16 -6.39
C GLU A 77 -4.15 -16.06 -6.09
N GLN A 78 -4.20 -17.28 -6.61
CA GLN A 78 -5.14 -18.31 -6.18
C GLN A 78 -4.70 -19.06 -4.90
N ARG A 79 -3.49 -18.82 -4.40
CA ARG A 79 -2.88 -19.61 -3.32
C ARG A 79 -2.92 -18.85 -1.99
N PRO A 80 -3.62 -19.36 -0.96
CA PRO A 80 -3.66 -18.72 0.35
C PRO A 80 -2.26 -18.48 0.98
N SER A 81 -1.30 -19.36 0.71
CA SER A 81 0.08 -19.19 1.19
C SER A 81 0.78 -17.98 0.58
N TYR A 82 0.45 -17.63 -0.65
CA TYR A 82 1.01 -16.45 -1.32
C TYR A 82 0.41 -15.16 -0.77
N TRP A 83 -0.88 -15.16 -0.44
CA TRP A 83 -1.57 -13.99 0.14
C TRP A 83 -0.90 -13.52 1.43
N ALA A 84 -0.42 -14.45 2.24
CA ALA A 84 0.28 -14.16 3.49
C ALA A 84 1.66 -13.47 3.29
N SER A 85 2.21 -13.49 2.08
CA SER A 85 3.53 -12.94 1.75
C SER A 85 3.49 -11.80 0.73
N LYS A 86 2.42 -11.67 -0.06
CA LYS A 86 2.29 -10.66 -1.10
C LYS A 86 2.19 -9.27 -0.48
N SER A 87 3.09 -8.37 -0.89
CA SER A 87 3.09 -6.97 -0.44
C SER A 87 2.40 -6.06 -1.46
N ASP A 88 2.17 -4.81 -1.07
CA ASP A 88 1.59 -3.78 -1.96
C ASP A 88 2.68 -2.94 -2.64
N PHE A 89 2.30 -2.18 -3.67
CA PHE A 89 3.25 -1.38 -4.42
C PHE A 89 3.86 -0.28 -3.56
N TYR A 90 3.08 0.31 -2.66
CA TYR A 90 3.58 1.32 -1.72
C TYR A 90 4.71 0.75 -0.86
N THR A 91 4.53 -0.42 -0.24
CA THR A 91 5.55 -1.01 0.63
C THR A 91 6.80 -1.36 -0.18
N HIS A 92 6.64 -1.97 -1.37
CA HIS A 92 7.78 -2.30 -2.24
C HIS A 92 8.63 -1.08 -2.60
N VAL A 93 8.03 0.02 -3.06
CA VAL A 93 8.80 1.21 -3.50
C VAL A 93 9.47 1.94 -2.34
N ARG A 94 8.99 1.74 -1.10
CA ARG A 94 9.62 2.26 0.12
C ARG A 94 10.75 1.36 0.63
N ASP A 95 10.65 0.05 0.41
CA ASP A 95 11.60 -0.97 0.90
C ASP A 95 12.75 -1.27 -0.07
N ILE A 96 12.57 -0.99 -1.37
CA ILE A 96 13.62 -1.21 -2.39
C ILE A 96 14.85 -0.30 -2.20
N PRO A 97 14.74 1.02 -1.96
CA PRO A 97 15.91 1.89 -1.91
C PRO A 97 16.98 1.49 -0.89
N PRO A 98 16.61 1.05 0.33
CA PRO A 98 17.57 0.50 1.30
C PRO A 98 18.23 -0.82 0.88
N GLN A 99 17.60 -1.62 0.03
CA GLN A 99 18.11 -2.94 -0.39
C GLN A 99 18.98 -2.89 -1.64
N TYR A 100 18.57 -2.11 -2.65
CA TYR A 100 19.19 -2.11 -3.98
C TYR A 100 19.77 -0.76 -4.40
N GLY A 101 19.66 0.26 -3.55
CA GLY A 101 20.05 1.64 -3.87
C GLY A 101 18.88 2.48 -4.42
N PRO A 102 19.09 3.79 -4.62
CA PRO A 102 18.02 4.72 -4.94
C PRO A 102 17.35 4.38 -6.28
N GLY A 103 16.03 4.50 -6.32
CA GLY A 103 15.30 4.50 -7.58
C GLY A 103 15.52 5.80 -8.35
N HIS A 104 15.54 5.72 -9.68
CA HIS A 104 15.72 6.86 -10.56
C HIS A 104 14.39 7.17 -11.25
N GLN A 105 13.76 8.30 -10.92
CA GLN A 105 12.51 8.72 -11.52
C GLN A 105 12.71 9.18 -12.97
N ASP A 106 11.84 8.74 -13.88
CA ASP A 106 11.68 9.34 -15.20
C ASP A 106 10.61 10.44 -15.14
N ASP A 107 10.78 11.50 -15.94
CA ASP A 107 9.89 12.66 -16.01
C ASP A 107 8.73 12.48 -17.01
N THR A 108 8.35 11.24 -17.33
CA THR A 108 7.20 10.99 -18.23
C THR A 108 5.88 11.16 -17.47
N PRO A 109 4.79 11.55 -18.15
CA PRO A 109 3.47 11.68 -17.51
C PRO A 109 3.04 10.42 -16.76
N GLU A 110 3.26 9.25 -17.35
CA GLU A 110 2.87 7.95 -16.79
C GLU A 110 3.65 7.64 -15.50
N ALA A 111 4.94 7.98 -15.48
CA ALA A 111 5.79 7.76 -14.31
C ALA A 111 5.44 8.72 -13.16
N LEU A 112 5.10 9.97 -13.47
CA LEU A 112 4.68 10.96 -12.47
C LEU A 112 3.28 10.64 -11.91
N GLU A 113 2.35 10.22 -12.76
CA GLU A 113 1.02 9.75 -12.35
C GLU A 113 1.13 8.53 -11.42
N ALA A 114 1.88 7.51 -11.85
CA ALA A 114 2.08 6.30 -11.06
C ALA A 114 2.72 6.59 -9.70
N LYS A 115 3.75 7.44 -9.67
CA LYS A 115 4.38 7.88 -8.43
C LYS A 115 3.39 8.57 -7.50
N SER A 116 2.61 9.51 -8.02
CA SER A 116 1.62 10.24 -7.21
C SER A 116 0.58 9.30 -6.63
N HIS A 117 0.07 8.39 -7.46
CA HIS A 117 -0.96 7.45 -7.09
C HIS A 117 -0.48 6.47 -6.01
N ILE A 118 0.65 5.82 -6.24
CA ILE A 118 1.22 4.84 -5.32
C ILE A 118 1.65 5.50 -4.01
N SER A 119 2.14 6.75 -4.04
CA SER A 119 2.56 7.47 -2.81
C SER A 119 1.43 8.12 -2.01
N GLY A 120 0.20 8.13 -2.53
CA GLY A 120 -0.91 8.88 -1.92
C GLY A 120 -0.78 10.39 -2.05
N GLU A 121 0.04 10.87 -3.00
CA GLU A 121 0.20 12.29 -3.31
C GLU A 121 -0.92 12.75 -4.26
N GLY A 122 -1.12 14.07 -4.37
CA GLY A 122 -2.09 14.64 -5.33
C GLY A 122 -3.55 14.26 -5.09
N GLY A 123 -3.89 13.70 -3.93
CA GLY A 123 -5.25 13.25 -3.61
C GLY A 123 -5.56 11.79 -3.95
N ALA A 124 -4.56 10.99 -4.35
CA ALA A 124 -4.77 9.61 -4.78
C ALA A 124 -5.40 8.67 -3.75
N TRP A 125 -5.26 8.95 -2.44
CA TRP A 125 -5.90 8.18 -1.37
C TRP A 125 -7.12 8.89 -0.79
N GLN A 126 -7.95 9.50 -1.63
CA GLN A 126 -9.24 10.04 -1.21
C GLN A 126 -10.34 8.97 -1.32
N LEU A 127 -11.33 9.05 -0.44
CA LEU A 127 -12.50 8.18 -0.52
C LEU A 127 -13.45 8.70 -1.62
N PRO A 128 -14.12 7.83 -2.39
CA PRO A 128 -13.96 6.36 -2.41
C PRO A 128 -12.64 5.92 -3.05
N ILE A 129 -12.06 4.83 -2.56
CA ILE A 129 -10.78 4.29 -3.06
C ILE A 129 -11.07 3.26 -4.15
N ASP A 130 -10.46 3.43 -5.32
CA ASP A 130 -10.50 2.44 -6.41
C ASP A 130 -9.29 1.50 -6.34
N ILE A 131 -9.55 0.22 -6.15
CA ILE A 131 -8.59 -0.90 -6.22
C ILE A 131 -9.06 -1.99 -7.21
N GLY A 132 -10.03 -1.65 -8.07
CA GLY A 132 -10.60 -2.55 -9.05
C GLY A 132 -9.66 -2.87 -10.20
N SER A 133 -10.17 -3.56 -11.22
CA SER A 133 -9.37 -4.05 -12.35
C SER A 133 -8.68 -2.95 -13.18
N SER A 134 -9.19 -1.71 -13.14
CA SER A 134 -8.61 -0.54 -13.82
C SER A 134 -7.51 0.16 -13.03
N ALA A 135 -7.36 -0.15 -11.73
CA ALA A 135 -6.39 0.50 -10.86
C ALA A 135 -4.95 0.25 -11.37
N LEU A 136 -4.02 1.09 -10.90
CA LEU A 136 -2.59 0.86 -11.16
C LEU A 136 -2.07 -0.40 -10.47
N GLU A 137 -2.66 -0.73 -9.32
CA GLU A 137 -2.42 -1.97 -8.57
C GLU A 137 -3.77 -2.68 -8.38
N PRO A 138 -4.22 -3.47 -9.36
CA PRO A 138 -5.49 -4.17 -9.27
C PRO A 138 -5.43 -5.30 -8.24
N VAL A 139 -6.52 -5.48 -7.49
CA VAL A 139 -6.69 -6.64 -6.61
C VAL A 139 -7.22 -7.82 -7.42
N SER A 140 -6.58 -8.98 -7.25
CA SER A 140 -7.10 -10.23 -7.81
C SER A 140 -8.49 -10.53 -7.22
N PRO A 141 -9.48 -10.97 -8.01
CA PRO A 141 -10.77 -11.41 -7.49
C PRO A 141 -10.66 -12.49 -6.41
N HIS A 142 -9.59 -13.28 -6.42
CA HIS A 142 -9.32 -14.30 -5.41
C HIS A 142 -8.95 -13.71 -4.04
N MET A 143 -8.43 -12.49 -4.01
CA MET A 143 -7.95 -11.79 -2.81
C MET A 143 -8.82 -10.58 -2.44
N ASP A 144 -9.91 -10.34 -3.15
CA ASP A 144 -10.77 -9.18 -2.94
C ASP A 144 -11.89 -9.53 -1.93
N PRO A 145 -11.84 -9.04 -0.68
CA PRO A 145 -12.92 -9.24 0.29
C PRO A 145 -14.12 -8.31 0.03
N GLY A 146 -14.08 -7.50 -1.03
CA GLY A 146 -15.00 -6.40 -1.27
C GLY A 146 -14.71 -5.20 -0.36
N GLU A 147 -15.29 -4.05 -0.70
CA GLU A 147 -15.04 -2.80 0.02
C GLU A 147 -15.40 -2.92 1.52
N GLU A 148 -16.55 -3.52 1.83
CA GLU A 148 -16.99 -3.72 3.22
C GLU A 148 -16.04 -4.64 3.99
N GLY A 149 -15.66 -5.79 3.42
CA GLY A 149 -14.74 -6.72 4.05
C GLY A 149 -13.36 -6.09 4.29
N ALA A 150 -12.86 -5.30 3.34
CA ALA A 150 -11.61 -4.56 3.48
C ALA A 150 -11.68 -3.53 4.61
N ARG A 151 -12.75 -2.74 4.70
CA ARG A 151 -12.94 -1.77 5.80
C ARG A 151 -13.06 -2.47 7.16
N HIS A 152 -13.79 -3.58 7.24
CA HIS A 152 -13.99 -4.32 8.48
C HIS A 152 -12.70 -5.01 8.96
N GLU A 153 -11.87 -5.53 8.06
CA GLU A 153 -10.54 -6.04 8.41
C GLU A 153 -9.68 -4.92 9.04
N ALA A 154 -9.59 -3.76 8.37
CA ALA A 154 -8.84 -2.61 8.88
C ALA A 154 -9.35 -2.14 10.25
N ALA A 155 -10.68 -2.06 10.42
CA ALA A 155 -11.31 -1.70 11.68
C ALA A 155 -10.98 -2.70 12.79
N LEU A 156 -11.06 -4.00 12.52
CA LEU A 156 -10.75 -5.05 13.50
C LEU A 156 -9.28 -4.97 13.95
N LYS A 157 -8.36 -4.83 12.99
CA LYS A 157 -6.91 -4.72 13.27
C LYS A 157 -6.59 -3.49 14.11
N LEU A 158 -7.17 -2.34 13.78
CA LEU A 158 -6.95 -1.10 14.52
C LEU A 158 -7.58 -1.16 15.92
N ALA A 159 -8.84 -1.59 16.04
CA ALA A 159 -9.55 -1.65 17.31
C ALA A 159 -8.84 -2.55 18.33
N GLY A 160 -8.32 -3.69 17.86
CA GLY A 160 -7.59 -4.66 18.70
C GLY A 160 -6.26 -4.15 19.27
N ASN A 161 -5.71 -3.03 18.76
CA ASN A 161 -4.42 -2.49 19.20
C ASN A 161 -4.39 -0.94 19.28
N HIS A 162 -5.57 -0.31 19.41
CA HIS A 162 -5.74 1.14 19.20
C HIS A 162 -4.85 2.00 20.11
N ALA A 163 -4.68 1.65 21.39
CA ALA A 163 -3.87 2.43 22.32
C ALA A 163 -2.38 2.47 21.94
N ALA A 164 -1.82 1.32 21.53
CA ALA A 164 -0.43 1.24 21.07
C ALA A 164 -0.24 1.95 19.73
N VAL A 165 -1.22 1.83 18.83
CA VAL A 165 -1.22 2.52 17.53
C VAL A 165 -1.34 4.03 17.70
N ALA A 166 -2.21 4.52 18.61
CA ALA A 166 -2.34 5.94 18.94
C ALA A 166 -1.01 6.50 19.46
N ARG A 167 -0.40 5.82 20.43
CA ARG A 167 0.92 6.19 20.95
C ARG A 167 1.99 6.17 19.86
N PHE A 168 1.97 5.20 18.96
CA PHE A 168 2.89 5.16 17.82
C PHE A 168 2.68 6.34 16.86
N ALA A 169 1.43 6.65 16.51
CA ALA A 169 1.08 7.79 15.67
C ALA A 169 1.56 9.13 16.27
N CYS A 170 1.55 9.26 17.59
CA CYS A 170 2.07 10.43 18.31
C CYS A 170 3.55 10.73 18.06
N ARG A 171 4.33 9.82 17.45
CA ARG A 171 5.70 10.10 16.98
C ARG A 171 5.75 11.14 15.86
N GLY A 172 4.68 11.29 15.06
CA GLY A 172 4.60 12.29 13.99
C GLY A 172 4.70 13.75 14.46
N ALA A 173 4.30 13.99 15.71
CA ALA A 173 4.43 15.27 16.41
C ALA A 173 5.32 15.17 17.66
N GLY A 174 6.16 14.14 17.72
CA GLY A 174 7.12 13.90 18.80
C GLY A 174 8.55 14.25 18.41
N GLU A 175 9.52 13.61 19.06
CA GLU A 175 10.95 13.85 18.86
C GLU A 175 11.56 12.82 17.92
N GLN A 176 12.39 13.28 16.98
CA GLN A 176 13.13 12.39 16.09
C GLN A 176 14.19 11.61 16.88
N GLY A 177 14.31 10.32 16.58
CA GLY A 177 15.37 9.49 17.12
C GLY A 177 16.76 9.96 16.68
N ARG A 178 17.75 9.85 17.57
CA ARG A 178 19.14 10.28 17.29
C ARG A 178 19.80 9.51 16.13
N LYS A 179 19.42 8.24 15.93
CA LYS A 179 19.96 7.38 14.87
C LYS A 179 18.99 7.33 13.69
N ARG A 180 19.54 7.52 12.48
CA ARG A 180 18.82 7.36 11.22
C ARG A 180 19.29 6.11 10.50
N PHE A 181 18.39 5.53 9.71
CA PHE A 181 18.64 4.33 8.92
C PHE A 181 18.48 4.65 7.43
N GLN A 182 18.94 3.74 6.57
CA GLN A 182 18.78 3.90 5.12
C GLN A 182 17.31 3.85 4.69
N ALA A 183 16.47 3.10 5.41
CA ALA A 183 15.02 3.11 5.25
C ALA A 183 14.42 4.42 5.80
N PRO A 184 13.86 5.31 4.94
CA PRO A 184 13.46 6.66 5.35
C PRO A 184 12.37 6.70 6.42
N LEU A 185 11.51 5.68 6.46
CA LEU A 185 10.41 5.56 7.42
C LEU A 185 10.79 4.80 8.69
N ALA A 186 11.99 4.21 8.74
CA ALA A 186 12.46 3.45 9.89
C ALA A 186 13.01 4.39 10.97
N ASP A 187 12.28 4.49 12.08
CA ASP A 187 12.59 5.37 13.20
C ASP A 187 12.34 4.70 14.57
N PRO A 188 12.98 3.55 14.84
CA PRO A 188 12.75 2.78 16.08
C PRO A 188 13.06 3.56 17.36
N TYR A 189 13.79 4.67 17.27
CA TYR A 189 14.18 5.53 18.39
C TYR A 189 13.41 6.84 18.47
N ALA A 190 12.36 7.04 17.66
CA ALA A 190 11.49 8.21 17.78
C ALA A 190 10.63 8.13 19.06
N SER A 191 10.53 9.26 19.76
CA SER A 191 9.74 9.38 20.99
C SER A 191 8.38 10.00 20.68
N PRO A 192 7.26 9.41 21.16
CA PRO A 192 5.93 9.95 20.92
C PRO A 192 5.67 11.21 21.75
N ASN A 193 4.86 12.13 21.24
CA ASN A 193 4.29 13.20 22.04
C ASN A 193 3.05 12.69 22.79
N GLU A 194 3.26 12.22 24.02
CA GLU A 194 2.20 11.57 24.82
C GLU A 194 1.07 12.53 25.23
N SER A 195 1.30 13.85 25.19
CA SER A 195 0.23 14.84 25.48
C SER A 195 -0.88 14.83 24.42
N LEU A 196 -0.59 14.39 23.20
CA LEU A 196 -1.56 14.28 22.10
C LEU A 196 -2.29 12.94 22.07
N GLN A 197 -1.82 11.94 22.83
CA GLN A 197 -2.35 10.58 22.76
C GLN A 197 -3.87 10.50 23.00
N PRO A 198 -4.48 11.22 23.97
CA PRO A 198 -5.93 11.17 24.17
C PRO A 198 -6.73 11.68 22.95
N ASP A 199 -6.21 12.68 22.23
CA ASP A 199 -6.86 13.23 21.04
C ASP A 199 -6.68 12.32 19.82
N VAL A 200 -5.48 11.78 19.63
CA VAL A 200 -5.19 10.82 18.57
C VAL A 200 -6.01 9.54 18.76
N GLU A 201 -6.17 9.06 19.99
CA GLU A 201 -6.99 7.89 20.28
C GLU A 201 -8.46 8.11 19.91
N LYS A 202 -9.03 9.28 20.25
CA LYS A 202 -10.40 9.67 19.85
C LYS A 202 -10.54 9.73 18.32
N LEU A 203 -9.55 10.26 17.61
CA LEU A 203 -9.54 10.26 16.14
C LEU A 203 -9.54 8.84 15.58
N LEU A 204 -8.69 7.97 16.12
CA LEU A 204 -8.61 6.59 15.65
C LEU A 204 -9.89 5.80 15.97
N GLN A 205 -10.56 6.06 17.09
CA GLN A 205 -11.89 5.51 17.37
C GLN A 205 -12.94 5.99 16.35
N ALA A 206 -12.91 7.27 15.97
CA ALA A 206 -13.79 7.80 14.93
C ALA A 206 -13.46 7.22 13.54
N VAL A 207 -12.17 6.96 13.23
CA VAL A 207 -11.73 6.25 12.02
C VAL A 207 -12.25 4.81 12.00
N VAL A 208 -12.17 4.07 13.13
CA VAL A 208 -12.77 2.73 13.27
C VAL A 208 -14.27 2.78 13.01
N PHE A 209 -14.97 3.73 13.65
CA PHE A 209 -16.40 3.91 13.44
C PHE A 209 -16.74 4.18 11.97
N ALA A 210 -15.95 5.03 11.30
CA ALA A 210 -16.14 5.34 9.89
C ALA A 210 -15.91 4.13 8.97
N MET A 211 -14.91 3.30 9.25
CA MET A 211 -14.69 2.06 8.48
C MET A 211 -15.84 1.05 8.69
N LEU A 212 -16.37 0.93 9.91
CA LEU A 212 -17.49 0.03 10.20
C LEU A 212 -18.80 0.46 9.55
N GLN A 213 -19.10 1.76 9.56
CA GLN A 213 -20.38 2.30 9.06
C GLN A 213 -20.34 2.74 7.59
N GLY A 214 -19.14 2.94 7.03
CA GLY A 214 -18.94 3.65 5.76
C GLY A 214 -18.78 5.17 5.95
N ALA A 215 -18.07 5.80 5.01
CA ALA A 215 -17.68 7.21 5.09
C ALA A 215 -18.87 8.17 5.15
N ASP A 216 -19.91 7.91 4.34
CA ASP A 216 -21.09 8.78 4.25
C ASP A 216 -21.92 8.73 5.54
N ALA A 217 -22.20 7.52 6.03
CA ALA A 217 -22.99 7.30 7.24
C ALA A 217 -22.30 7.82 8.51
N SER A 218 -20.97 7.88 8.52
CA SER A 218 -20.18 8.38 9.66
C SER A 218 -19.83 9.88 9.57
N SER A 219 -20.11 10.55 8.44
CA SER A 219 -19.70 11.92 8.14
C SER A 219 -19.97 12.93 9.27
N THR A 220 -21.15 12.87 9.90
CA THR A 220 -21.53 13.75 11.02
C THR A 220 -20.64 13.55 12.24
N VAL A 221 -20.36 12.29 12.60
CA VAL A 221 -19.50 11.94 13.74
C VAL A 221 -18.06 12.34 13.45
N SER A 222 -17.55 11.99 12.27
CA SER A 222 -16.19 12.33 11.81
C SER A 222 -15.93 13.82 11.86
N THR A 223 -16.86 14.62 11.30
CA THR A 223 -16.75 16.09 11.29
C THR A 223 -16.76 16.67 12.69
N LYS A 224 -17.65 16.19 13.57
CA LYS A 224 -17.75 16.68 14.96
C LYS A 224 -16.48 16.39 15.76
N VAL A 225 -15.95 15.16 15.68
CA VAL A 225 -14.72 14.76 16.38
C VAL A 225 -13.52 15.54 15.86
N ALA A 226 -13.39 15.66 14.54
CA ALA A 226 -12.30 16.42 13.93
C ALA A 226 -12.36 17.91 14.32
N ALA A 227 -13.54 18.52 14.34
CA ALA A 227 -13.71 19.93 14.71
C ALA A 227 -13.31 20.22 16.18
N ASP A 228 -13.69 19.34 17.12
CA ASP A 228 -13.30 19.46 18.53
C ASP A 228 -11.78 19.46 18.71
N ILE A 229 -11.09 18.53 18.05
CA ILE A 229 -9.64 18.38 18.16
C ILE A 229 -8.91 19.47 17.36
N LYS A 230 -9.46 19.89 16.23
CA LYS A 230 -8.92 20.99 15.41
C LYS A 230 -8.80 22.28 16.21
N GLY A 231 -9.77 22.58 17.07
CA GLY A 231 -9.74 23.75 17.97
C GLY A 231 -8.62 23.72 19.03
N ARG A 232 -7.97 22.57 19.24
CA ARG A 232 -6.94 22.38 20.28
C ARG A 232 -5.56 22.08 19.67
N HIS A 233 -5.46 21.01 18.88
CA HIS A 233 -4.21 20.44 18.37
C HIS A 233 -4.31 20.00 16.89
N GLY A 234 -5.08 20.71 16.06
CA GLY A 234 -5.40 20.25 14.69
C GLY A 234 -4.18 19.90 13.83
N LYS A 235 -3.17 20.78 13.79
CA LYS A 235 -1.96 20.58 12.97
C LYS A 235 -1.12 19.42 13.46
N GLU A 236 -0.92 19.30 14.77
CA GLU A 236 -0.15 18.23 15.40
C GLU A 236 -0.86 16.88 15.26
N ALA A 237 -2.18 16.84 15.47
CA ALA A 237 -2.99 15.64 15.28
C ALA A 237 -2.96 15.18 13.81
N ALA A 238 -3.05 16.10 12.84
CA ALA A 238 -2.91 15.78 11.42
C ALA A 238 -1.54 15.14 11.13
N ARG A 239 -0.45 15.69 11.68
CA ARG A 239 0.89 15.10 11.56
C ARG A 239 0.98 13.70 12.16
N CYS A 240 0.31 13.43 13.27
CA CYS A 240 0.23 12.10 13.86
C CYS A 240 -0.47 11.09 12.94
N LEU A 241 -1.61 11.48 12.35
CA LEU A 241 -2.34 10.61 11.42
C LEU A 241 -1.56 10.39 10.11
N MET A 242 -0.90 11.43 9.57
CA MET A 242 -0.02 11.30 8.41
C MET A 242 1.12 10.32 8.67
N TYR A 243 1.76 10.45 9.84
CA TYR A 243 2.85 9.57 10.25
C TYR A 243 2.42 8.10 10.30
N LEU A 244 1.22 7.83 10.85
CA LEU A 244 0.64 6.49 10.88
C LEU A 244 0.31 5.98 9.47
N ARG A 245 -0.35 6.80 8.65
CA ARG A 245 -0.77 6.46 7.27
C ARG A 245 0.39 5.98 6.41
N GLU A 246 1.55 6.64 6.53
CA GLU A 246 2.78 6.29 5.79
C GLU A 246 3.45 5.00 6.30
N ARG A 247 3.11 4.53 7.51
CA ARG A 247 3.78 3.39 8.17
C ARG A 247 2.88 2.16 8.31
N VAL A 248 1.74 2.14 7.61
CA VAL A 248 0.92 0.92 7.45
C VAL A 248 1.67 -0.04 6.53
N GLY A 249 2.07 -1.21 7.06
CA GLY A 249 2.81 -2.23 6.33
C GLY A 249 1.91 -3.35 5.78
N VAL A 250 2.11 -3.72 4.52
CA VAL A 250 1.43 -4.84 3.85
C VAL A 250 2.43 -5.96 3.55
N PRO A 251 2.12 -7.25 3.79
CA PRO A 251 0.89 -7.79 4.39
C PRO A 251 0.95 -7.91 5.93
N ARG A 252 2.01 -7.40 6.55
CA ARG A 252 2.29 -7.60 7.99
C ARG A 252 1.15 -7.13 8.88
N ASP A 253 0.65 -5.92 8.67
CA ASP A 253 -0.35 -5.31 9.56
C ASP A 253 -1.77 -5.71 9.11
N MET A 254 -2.03 -5.70 7.80
CA MET A 254 -3.30 -6.06 7.18
C MET A 254 -3.11 -6.34 5.67
N SER A 255 -4.15 -6.87 5.02
CA SER A 255 -4.20 -7.08 3.58
C SER A 255 -4.09 -5.76 2.79
N TYR A 256 -3.71 -5.84 1.51
CA TYR A 256 -3.64 -4.65 0.64
C TYR A 256 -4.98 -3.89 0.54
N PRO A 257 -6.14 -4.55 0.28
CA PRO A 257 -7.44 -3.87 0.27
C PRO A 257 -7.73 -3.13 1.58
N ALA A 258 -7.47 -3.78 2.72
CA ALA A 258 -7.67 -3.20 4.05
C ALA A 258 -6.74 -2.01 4.29
N ALA A 259 -5.47 -2.11 3.90
CA ALA A 259 -4.50 -1.02 4.03
C ALA A 259 -4.91 0.20 3.22
N MET A 260 -5.44 0.01 2.01
CA MET A 260 -5.94 1.09 1.16
C MET A 260 -7.16 1.78 1.77
N GLN A 261 -8.12 1.00 2.29
CA GLN A 261 -9.25 1.56 3.05
C GLN A 261 -8.78 2.35 4.27
N PHE A 262 -7.84 1.80 5.05
CA PHE A 262 -7.34 2.47 6.23
C PHE A 262 -6.60 3.78 5.90
N ARG A 263 -5.73 3.77 4.89
CA ARG A 263 -5.03 4.97 4.41
C ARG A 263 -6.00 6.02 3.91
N GLY A 264 -7.05 5.63 3.18
CA GLY A 264 -8.11 6.53 2.71
C GLY A 264 -8.88 7.19 3.86
N HIS A 265 -9.26 6.42 4.87
CA HIS A 265 -9.96 6.95 6.05
C HIS A 265 -9.05 7.86 6.90
N LEU A 266 -7.78 7.51 7.10
CA LEU A 266 -6.82 8.42 7.73
C LEU A 266 -6.70 9.73 6.95
N ASN A 267 -6.62 9.65 5.62
CA ASN A 267 -6.53 10.82 4.75
C ASN A 267 -7.76 11.73 4.85
N HIS A 268 -8.97 11.15 4.95
CA HIS A 268 -10.19 11.91 5.19
C HIS A 268 -10.11 12.73 6.50
N PHE A 269 -9.67 12.12 7.60
CA PHE A 269 -9.52 12.84 8.88
C PHE A 269 -8.38 13.86 8.85
N ILE A 270 -7.27 13.57 8.17
CA ILE A 270 -6.17 14.54 7.95
C ILE A 270 -6.71 15.79 7.24
N ASN A 271 -7.55 15.62 6.22
CA ASN A 271 -8.17 16.74 5.51
C ASN A 271 -9.12 17.53 6.40
N LEU A 272 -9.96 16.87 7.22
CA LEU A 272 -10.84 17.57 8.18
C LEU A 272 -10.07 18.42 9.20
N LEU A 273 -8.88 17.95 9.62
CA LEU A 273 -8.00 18.66 10.55
C LEU A 273 -7.20 19.81 9.88
N SER A 274 -7.02 19.74 8.56
CA SER A 274 -6.19 20.68 7.77
C SER A 274 -6.97 21.70 6.94
N ALA A 275 -8.24 21.43 6.63
CA ALA A 275 -9.23 22.43 6.20
C ALA A 275 -9.40 23.50 7.30
#